data_AF-A0A972AVS9-F1
#
_entry.id   AF-A0A972AVS9-F1
#
_cell.length_a   1.000
_cell.length_b   1.000
_cell.length_c   1.000
_cell.angle_alpha   90.00
_cell.angle_beta   90.00
_cell.angle_gamma   90.00
#
_symmetry.space_group_name_H-M   'P 1'
#
loop_
_entity.id
_entity.type
_entity.pdbx_description
1 polymer ?
#
loop_
_entity_poly.entity_id
_entity_poly.type
_entity_poly.pdbx_seq_one_letter_code
_entity_poly.pdbx_strand_id
1 'polypeptide(L)'
;MQSTFVYLGELFGVFFAGMLLAVAVGRERFHRVTAILLMFSLYLLLFFMGVNTARIEGIYSMLGSMGLSAFLLTISAVAGSFVLGLGYDVIKKRRSGFSGESQSPKSHLMSISLSSLKSPLSMVLCVAVGMVLQTFLPSAVNWYFESSVDALLFSMMGLVGMQMMQNEVNWKSILRSFDILMLPVLTISGSYLGIMIYALFSDFSVRQCLAMVSGFGWYSMSGVLITNAGFPVMGTISFLANLMREMLGFFLVPLLGLWFPRRALLAICVSGTSSMDFLLPLIKQNYCIEAVPKAIIHGCIIAFFVPILIPIWL
;
A
#
# COMPACT_ATOMS: atom_id res chain seq x y z
N MET A 1 7.90 14.67 -22.48
CA MET A 1 8.33 14.38 -21.10
C MET A 1 8.10 15.63 -20.26
N GLN A 2 6.95 15.73 -19.58
CA GLN A 2 6.81 16.69 -18.47
C GLN A 2 7.97 16.42 -17.50
N SER A 3 8.58 17.46 -16.92
CA SER A 3 9.52 17.22 -15.84
C SER A 3 8.77 16.52 -14.71
N THR A 4 9.37 15.50 -14.09
CA THR A 4 8.77 14.73 -12.98
C THR A 4 8.18 15.64 -11.90
N PHE A 5 8.79 16.81 -11.69
CA PHE A 5 8.31 17.85 -10.78
C PHE A 5 6.98 18.50 -11.19
N VAL A 6 6.72 18.73 -12.48
CA VAL A 6 5.44 19.27 -12.96
C VAL A 6 4.34 18.23 -12.79
N TYR A 7 4.59 16.98 -13.17
CA TYR A 7 3.64 15.88 -12.97
C TYR A 7 3.30 15.70 -11.48
N LEU A 8 4.31 15.72 -10.62
CA LEU A 8 4.14 15.67 -9.17
C LEU A 8 3.28 16.85 -8.67
N GLY A 9 3.56 18.07 -9.16
CA GLY A 9 2.82 19.28 -8.82
C GLY A 9 1.33 19.19 -9.20
N GLU A 10 1.03 18.67 -10.39
CA GLU A 10 -0.34 18.44 -10.84
C GLU A 10 -1.05 17.40 -9.97
N LEU A 11 -0.36 16.29 -9.66
CA LEU A 11 -0.90 15.20 -8.86
C LEU A 11 -1.23 15.67 -7.44
N PHE A 12 -0.34 16.48 -6.83
CA PHE A 12 -0.63 17.16 -5.57
C PHE A 12 -1.77 18.16 -5.69
N GLY A 13 -1.81 18.95 -6.77
CA GLY A 13 -2.88 19.90 -7.02
C GLY A 13 -4.25 19.21 -6.99
N VAL A 14 -4.37 18.08 -7.66
CA VAL A 14 -5.61 17.29 -7.69
C VAL A 14 -5.91 16.63 -6.34
N PHE A 15 -4.90 16.12 -5.63
CA PHE A 15 -5.06 15.59 -4.28
C PHE A 15 -5.65 16.63 -3.31
N PHE A 16 -5.01 17.82 -3.23
CA PHE A 16 -5.46 18.91 -2.36
C PHE A 16 -6.80 19.48 -2.80
N ALA A 17 -7.07 19.58 -4.11
CA ALA A 17 -8.37 19.95 -4.62
C ALA A 17 -9.47 18.98 -4.14
N GLY A 18 -9.18 17.67 -4.13
CA GLY A 18 -10.05 16.66 -3.53
C GLY A 18 -10.31 16.90 -2.04
N MET A 19 -9.25 17.16 -1.25
CA MET A 19 -9.40 17.50 0.17
C MET A 19 -10.30 18.73 0.40
N LEU A 20 -10.06 19.80 -0.36
CA LEU A 20 -10.83 21.04 -0.28
C LEU A 20 -12.30 20.84 -0.69
N LEU A 21 -12.53 20.03 -1.74
CA LEU A 21 -13.87 19.68 -2.19
C LEU A 21 -14.65 18.94 -1.09
N ALA A 22 -14.03 17.98 -0.41
CA ALA A 22 -14.68 17.28 0.71
C ALA A 22 -15.02 18.22 1.88
N VAL A 23 -14.18 19.23 2.15
CA VAL A 23 -14.47 20.26 3.15
C VAL A 23 -15.62 21.16 2.71
N ALA A 24 -15.63 21.60 1.45
CA ALA A 24 -16.64 22.51 0.90
C ALA A 24 -18.03 21.88 0.80
N VAL A 25 -18.09 20.60 0.39
CA VAL A 25 -19.35 19.87 0.20
C VAL A 25 -19.90 19.29 1.51
N GLY A 26 -19.03 19.14 2.52
CA GLY A 26 -19.34 18.58 3.83
C GLY A 26 -18.74 17.18 3.99
N ARG A 27 -17.99 16.96 5.07
CA ARG A 27 -17.17 15.75 5.31
C ARG A 27 -17.96 14.45 5.38
N GLU A 28 -19.21 14.52 5.82
CA GLU A 28 -20.11 13.37 5.92
C GLU A 28 -20.85 13.07 4.60
N ARG A 29 -20.88 14.04 3.67
CA ARG A 29 -21.59 13.87 2.39
C ARG A 29 -20.73 13.13 1.38
N PHE A 30 -21.37 12.30 0.56
CA PHE A 30 -20.74 11.52 -0.51
C PHE A 30 -19.66 10.51 -0.07
N HIS A 31 -19.52 10.20 1.23
CA HIS A 31 -18.57 9.19 1.70
C HIS A 31 -18.72 7.85 0.95
N ARG A 32 -19.96 7.34 0.89
CA ARG A 32 -20.28 6.11 0.15
C ARG A 32 -19.98 6.23 -1.35
N VAL A 33 -20.29 7.36 -1.97
CA VAL A 33 -20.06 7.58 -3.41
C VAL A 33 -18.57 7.62 -3.70
N THR A 34 -17.80 8.34 -2.87
CA THR A 34 -16.33 8.44 -2.96
C THR A 34 -15.71 7.04 -2.85
N ALA A 35 -16.13 6.23 -1.89
CA ALA A 35 -15.66 4.85 -1.72
C ALA A 35 -15.99 3.96 -2.93
N ILE A 36 -17.19 4.09 -3.51
CA ILE A 36 -17.59 3.32 -4.71
C ILE A 36 -16.75 3.75 -5.92
N LEU A 37 -16.58 5.05 -6.13
CA LEU A 37 -15.77 5.58 -7.24
C LEU A 37 -14.30 5.19 -7.11
N LEU A 38 -13.76 5.17 -5.89
CA LEU A 38 -12.41 4.69 -5.62
C LEU A 38 -12.27 3.21 -6.00
N MET A 39 -13.19 2.35 -5.54
CA MET A 39 -13.18 0.94 -5.91
C MET A 39 -13.34 0.74 -7.43
N PHE A 40 -14.26 1.45 -8.07
CA PHE A 40 -14.45 1.36 -9.52
C PHE A 40 -13.17 1.77 -10.27
N SER A 41 -12.60 2.93 -9.92
CA SER A 41 -11.37 3.43 -10.54
C SER A 41 -10.20 2.48 -10.30
N LEU A 42 -10.10 1.91 -9.10
CA LEU A 42 -9.12 0.89 -8.74
C LEU A 42 -9.17 -0.33 -9.66
N TYR A 43 -10.35 -0.96 -9.80
CA TYR A 43 -10.49 -2.13 -10.67
C TYR A 43 -10.24 -1.79 -12.14
N LEU A 44 -10.67 -0.61 -12.60
CA LEU A 44 -10.43 -0.17 -13.97
C LEU A 44 -8.94 0.07 -14.23
N LEU A 45 -8.21 0.66 -13.28
CA LEU A 45 -6.76 0.84 -13.36
C LEU A 45 -6.01 -0.51 -13.37
N LEU A 46 -6.42 -1.46 -12.53
CA LEU A 46 -5.82 -2.80 -12.52
C LEU A 46 -6.05 -3.54 -13.83
N PHE A 47 -7.24 -3.41 -14.39
CA PHE A 47 -7.55 -3.94 -15.72
C PHE A 47 -6.62 -3.35 -16.78
N PHE A 48 -6.46 -2.02 -16.83
CA PHE A 48 -5.57 -1.37 -17.79
C PHE A 48 -4.09 -1.67 -17.54
N MET A 49 -3.68 -1.86 -16.30
CA MET A 49 -2.34 -2.35 -15.98
C MET A 49 -2.12 -3.74 -16.58
N GLY A 50 -3.10 -4.64 -16.51
CA GLY A 50 -3.06 -5.95 -17.18
C GLY A 50 -2.92 -5.83 -18.71
N VAL A 51 -3.69 -4.93 -19.31
CA VAL A 51 -3.61 -4.60 -20.75
C VAL A 51 -2.22 -4.09 -21.12
N ASN A 52 -1.67 -3.13 -20.39
CA ASN A 52 -0.33 -2.59 -20.63
C ASN A 52 0.76 -3.65 -20.45
N THR A 53 0.62 -4.49 -19.44
CA THR A 53 1.62 -5.54 -19.15
C THR A 53 1.66 -6.57 -20.26
N ALA A 54 0.52 -6.93 -20.86
CA ALA A 54 0.46 -7.84 -22.01
C ALA A 54 1.08 -7.26 -23.30
N ARG A 55 1.27 -5.94 -23.39
CA ARG A 55 1.95 -5.30 -24.53
C ARG A 55 3.48 -5.32 -24.40
N ILE A 56 4.02 -5.72 -23.25
CA ILE A 56 5.47 -5.83 -23.05
C ILE A 56 6.00 -7.03 -23.83
N GLU A 57 6.96 -6.81 -24.72
CA GLU A 57 7.63 -7.88 -25.46
C GLU A 57 8.29 -8.89 -24.51
N GLY A 58 8.06 -10.19 -24.74
CA GLY A 58 8.66 -11.23 -23.91
C GLY A 58 8.08 -11.35 -22.49
N ILE A 59 6.94 -10.73 -22.18
CA ILE A 59 6.35 -10.74 -20.83
C ILE A 59 6.18 -12.15 -20.25
N TYR A 60 5.75 -13.12 -21.06
CA TYR A 60 5.53 -14.49 -20.59
C TYR A 60 6.82 -15.19 -20.15
N SER A 61 7.95 -14.90 -20.80
CA SER A 61 9.26 -15.41 -20.36
C SER A 61 9.78 -14.70 -19.11
N MET A 62 9.42 -13.43 -18.91
CA MET A 62 9.88 -12.63 -17.77
C MET A 62 9.00 -12.81 -16.53
N LEU A 63 7.76 -13.30 -16.66
CA LEU A 63 6.78 -13.37 -15.57
C LEU A 63 7.30 -14.09 -14.32
N GLY A 64 8.04 -15.19 -14.51
CA GLY A 64 8.67 -15.92 -13.41
C GLY A 64 9.72 -15.07 -12.66
N SER A 65 10.59 -14.37 -13.40
CA SER A 65 11.61 -13.48 -12.82
C SER A 65 11.00 -12.25 -12.15
N MET A 66 9.92 -11.69 -12.70
CA MET A 66 9.18 -10.58 -12.08
C MET A 66 8.53 -11.01 -10.77
N GLY A 67 7.90 -12.19 -10.75
CA GLY A 67 7.31 -12.76 -9.54
C GLY A 67 8.35 -13.05 -8.46
N LEU A 68 9.51 -13.60 -8.82
CA LEU A 68 10.62 -13.82 -7.90
C LEU A 68 11.16 -12.50 -7.34
N SER A 69 11.38 -11.51 -8.21
CA SER A 69 11.82 -10.17 -7.80
C SER A 69 10.84 -9.52 -6.84
N ALA A 70 9.54 -9.58 -7.14
CA ALA A 70 8.48 -9.08 -6.29
C ALA A 70 8.46 -9.77 -4.92
N PHE A 71 8.60 -11.09 -4.90
CA PHE A 71 8.67 -11.86 -3.66
C PHE A 71 9.87 -11.45 -2.79
N LEU A 72 11.06 -11.38 -3.38
CA LEU A 72 12.29 -11.00 -2.67
C LEU A 72 12.25 -9.56 -2.17
N LEU A 73 11.73 -8.62 -2.98
CA LEU A 73 11.44 -7.24 -2.58
C LEU A 73 10.53 -7.22 -1.34
N THR A 74 9.44 -8.00 -1.39
CA THR A 74 8.45 -8.06 -0.31
C THR A 74 9.05 -8.56 0.98
N ILE A 75 9.73 -9.71 0.95
CA ILE A 75 10.32 -10.33 2.14
C ILE A 75 11.36 -9.39 2.75
N SER A 76 12.22 -8.80 1.93
CA SER A 76 13.24 -7.86 2.38
C SER A 76 12.62 -6.63 3.05
N ALA A 77 11.60 -6.03 2.45
CA ALA A 77 10.93 -4.85 2.97
C ALA A 77 10.14 -5.11 4.27
N VAL A 78 9.44 -6.24 4.32
CA VAL A 78 8.73 -6.69 5.52
C VAL A 78 9.71 -7.00 6.65
N ALA A 79 10.82 -7.68 6.35
CA ALA A 79 11.85 -7.97 7.34
C ALA A 79 12.48 -6.69 7.91
N GLY A 80 12.80 -5.71 7.06
CA GLY A 80 13.32 -4.43 7.53
C GLY A 80 12.32 -3.64 8.38
N SER A 81 11.04 -3.62 7.98
CA SER A 81 9.95 -3.03 8.79
C SER A 81 9.78 -3.74 10.15
N PHE A 82 9.89 -5.07 10.15
CA PHE A 82 9.84 -5.88 11.36
C PHE A 82 11.01 -5.57 12.28
N VAL A 83 12.25 -5.51 11.77
CA VAL A 83 13.46 -5.25 12.56
C VAL A 83 13.39 -3.87 13.24
N LEU A 84 13.04 -2.82 12.48
CA LEU A 84 12.93 -1.48 13.08
C LEU A 84 11.76 -1.36 14.05
N GLY A 85 10.59 -1.91 13.70
CA GLY A 85 9.42 -1.92 14.59
C GLY A 85 9.73 -2.64 15.91
N LEU A 86 10.44 -3.77 15.84
CA LEU A 86 10.84 -4.55 17.01
C LEU A 86 11.86 -3.79 17.86
N GLY A 87 12.85 -3.16 17.21
CA GLY A 87 13.87 -2.35 17.88
C GLY A 87 13.25 -1.18 18.64
N TYR A 88 12.32 -0.46 18.03
CA TYR A 88 11.59 0.64 18.67
C TYR A 88 10.80 0.17 19.89
N ASP A 89 10.03 -0.93 19.77
CA ASP A 89 9.25 -1.49 20.87
C ASP A 89 10.14 -1.92 22.05
N VAL A 90 11.31 -2.50 21.77
CA VAL A 90 12.28 -2.90 22.82
C VAL A 90 12.85 -1.68 23.54
N ILE A 91 13.25 -0.64 22.80
CA ILE A 91 13.80 0.60 23.38
C ILE A 91 12.74 1.31 24.23
N LYS A 92 11.51 1.39 23.72
CA LYS A 92 10.41 2.04 24.42
C LYS A 92 10.03 1.32 25.71
N LYS A 93 9.90 -0.01 25.67
CA LYS A 93 9.58 -0.80 26.87
C LYS A 93 10.63 -0.64 27.97
N ARG A 94 11.92 -0.50 27.60
CA ARG A 94 13.00 -0.18 28.56
C ARG A 94 12.85 1.21 29.18
N ARG A 95 12.32 2.19 28.43
CA ARG A 95 12.13 3.57 28.91
C ARG A 95 10.86 3.78 29.73
N SER A 96 9.75 3.12 29.39
CA SER A 96 8.45 3.44 29.98
C SER A 96 8.11 2.61 31.24
N GLY A 97 8.82 1.52 31.54
CA GLY A 97 8.54 0.68 32.71
C GLY A 97 7.09 0.17 32.81
N PHE A 98 6.30 0.31 31.73
CA PHE A 98 4.85 0.23 31.81
C PHE A 98 4.34 -1.16 31.44
N SER A 99 3.83 -1.85 32.46
CA SER A 99 3.06 -3.08 32.38
C SER A 99 1.60 -2.74 32.10
N GLY A 100 1.25 -2.48 30.84
CA GLY A 100 -0.16 -2.34 30.45
C GLY A 100 -0.89 -3.68 30.58
N GLU A 101 -2.04 -3.65 31.26
CA GLU A 101 -2.89 -4.79 31.57
C GLU A 101 -3.37 -5.57 30.34
N SER A 102 -3.51 -6.86 30.59
CA SER A 102 -3.80 -7.93 29.64
C SER A 102 -5.26 -7.90 29.19
N GLN A 103 -5.50 -7.86 27.88
CA GLN A 103 -6.51 -8.76 27.33
C GLN A 103 -5.78 -10.04 26.95
N SER A 104 -6.18 -11.16 27.56
CA SER A 104 -5.64 -12.46 27.18
C SER A 104 -5.89 -12.66 25.69
N PRO A 105 -4.95 -13.29 24.96
CA PRO A 105 -5.26 -13.73 23.60
C PRO A 105 -6.46 -14.66 23.75
N LYS A 106 -7.65 -14.22 23.35
CA LYS A 106 -8.76 -15.14 23.20
C LYS A 106 -8.25 -16.17 22.21
N SER A 107 -8.17 -17.41 22.67
CA SER A 107 -7.63 -18.59 21.97
C SER A 107 -8.43 -18.98 20.72
N HIS A 108 -9.06 -18.02 20.06
CA HIS A 108 -9.43 -18.15 18.67
C HIS A 108 -8.17 -17.90 17.84
N LEU A 109 -7.38 -18.96 17.65
CA LEU A 109 -6.81 -19.20 16.32
C LEU A 109 -8.01 -19.25 15.36
N MET A 110 -8.52 -18.09 14.98
CA MET A 110 -9.57 -18.04 13.99
C MET A 110 -8.90 -18.39 12.68
N SER A 111 -9.44 -19.43 12.04
CA SER A 111 -9.11 -19.80 10.68
C SER A 111 -8.94 -18.53 9.86
N ILE A 112 -7.80 -18.43 9.15
CA ILE A 112 -7.70 -17.49 8.03
C ILE A 112 -8.90 -17.81 7.15
N SER A 113 -9.93 -16.98 7.27
CA SER A 113 -11.15 -17.23 6.53
C SER A 113 -10.77 -17.01 5.09
N LEU A 114 -10.97 -18.01 4.22
CA LEU A 114 -10.78 -17.84 2.78
C LEU A 114 -11.55 -16.60 2.26
N SER A 115 -12.58 -16.16 2.98
CA SER A 115 -13.28 -14.90 2.69
C SER A 115 -12.38 -13.67 2.71
N SER A 116 -11.37 -13.61 3.58
CA SER A 116 -10.43 -12.48 3.68
C SER A 116 -9.48 -12.39 2.49
N LEU A 117 -9.20 -13.51 1.81
CA LEU A 117 -8.36 -13.57 0.60
C LEU A 117 -9.14 -13.29 -0.69
N LYS A 118 -10.47 -13.14 -0.64
CA LYS A 118 -11.29 -12.90 -1.83
C LYS A 118 -10.94 -11.58 -2.52
N SER A 119 -10.82 -10.49 -1.75
CA SER A 119 -10.61 -9.16 -2.31
C SER A 119 -9.25 -9.03 -3.03
N PRO A 120 -8.14 -9.55 -2.48
CA PRO A 120 -6.88 -9.54 -3.21
C PRO A 120 -6.85 -10.46 -4.43
N LEU A 121 -7.48 -11.63 -4.33
CA LEU A 121 -7.57 -12.58 -5.44
C LEU A 121 -8.35 -11.98 -6.62
N SER A 122 -9.44 -11.25 -6.36
CA SER A 122 -10.19 -10.57 -7.42
C SER A 122 -9.38 -9.48 -8.11
N MET A 123 -8.42 -8.85 -7.42
CA MET A 123 -7.52 -7.87 -8.01
C MET A 123 -6.52 -8.52 -8.98
N VAL A 124 -5.91 -9.65 -8.58
CA VAL A 124 -5.05 -10.45 -9.47
C VAL A 124 -5.84 -10.94 -10.68
N LEU A 125 -7.06 -11.44 -10.45
CA LEU A 125 -7.93 -11.90 -11.53
C LEU A 125 -8.26 -10.77 -12.50
N CYS A 126 -8.50 -9.55 -12.01
CA CYS A 126 -8.77 -8.38 -12.84
C CYS A 126 -7.60 -8.05 -13.77
N VAL A 127 -6.36 -8.08 -13.26
CA VAL A 127 -5.14 -7.90 -14.06
C VAL A 127 -5.01 -9.02 -15.10
N ALA A 128 -5.21 -10.28 -14.68
CA ALA A 128 -5.14 -11.43 -15.58
C ALA A 128 -6.18 -11.35 -16.71
N VAL A 129 -7.41 -10.91 -16.41
CA VAL A 129 -8.45 -10.68 -17.42
C VAL A 129 -8.03 -9.60 -18.40
N GLY A 130 -7.44 -8.49 -17.93
CA GLY A 130 -6.88 -7.45 -18.80
C GLY A 130 -5.78 -7.97 -19.73
N MET A 131 -4.86 -8.78 -19.19
CA MET A 131 -3.81 -9.42 -19.97
C MET A 131 -4.37 -10.36 -21.06
N VAL A 132 -5.29 -11.25 -20.67
CA VAL A 132 -5.91 -12.23 -21.57
C VAL A 132 -6.69 -11.53 -22.68
N LEU A 133 -7.52 -10.54 -22.34
CA LEU A 133 -8.29 -9.79 -23.33
C LEU A 133 -7.41 -9.05 -24.33
N GLN A 134 -6.33 -8.40 -23.87
CA GLN A 134 -5.39 -7.74 -24.77
C GLN A 134 -4.66 -8.73 -25.69
N THR A 135 -4.40 -9.96 -25.22
CA THR A 135 -3.67 -10.99 -25.99
C THR A 135 -4.55 -11.63 -27.06
N PHE A 136 -5.78 -12.00 -26.72
CA PHE A 136 -6.67 -12.76 -27.62
C PHE A 136 -7.66 -11.88 -28.40
N LEU A 137 -8.02 -10.71 -27.87
CA LEU A 137 -9.00 -9.80 -28.46
C LEU A 137 -8.49 -8.34 -28.46
N PRO A 138 -7.36 -8.02 -29.13
CA PRO A 138 -6.81 -6.65 -29.14
C PRO A 138 -7.83 -5.61 -29.64
N SER A 139 -8.63 -5.97 -30.64
CA SER A 139 -9.69 -5.12 -31.21
C SER A 139 -10.75 -4.69 -30.19
N ALA A 140 -11.03 -5.51 -29.17
CA ALA A 140 -11.97 -5.20 -28.12
C ALA A 140 -11.42 -4.17 -27.11
N VAL A 141 -10.11 -3.93 -27.11
CA VAL A 141 -9.40 -3.02 -26.18
C VAL A 141 -8.79 -1.83 -26.94
N ASN A 142 -8.95 -1.72 -28.25
CA ASN A 142 -8.36 -0.63 -29.04
C ASN A 142 -8.94 0.77 -28.75
N TRP A 143 -10.03 0.88 -28.00
CA TRP A 143 -10.56 2.15 -27.48
C TRP A 143 -9.74 2.69 -26.29
N TYR A 144 -8.85 1.88 -25.73
CA TYR A 144 -7.97 2.26 -24.64
C TYR A 144 -6.75 3.02 -25.14
N PHE A 145 -6.58 4.25 -24.64
CA PHE A 145 -5.42 5.11 -24.86
C PHE A 145 -4.68 5.35 -23.54
N GLU A 146 -3.36 5.56 -23.59
CA GLU A 146 -2.55 5.83 -22.39
C GLU A 146 -3.08 7.03 -21.58
N SER A 147 -3.61 8.05 -22.26
CA SER A 147 -4.25 9.21 -21.64
C SER A 147 -5.43 8.86 -20.72
N SER A 148 -6.10 7.72 -20.95
CA SER A 148 -7.19 7.24 -20.09
C SER A 148 -6.68 6.79 -18.72
N VAL A 149 -5.46 6.24 -18.63
CA VAL A 149 -4.86 5.83 -17.34
C VAL A 149 -4.47 7.06 -16.54
N ASP A 150 -3.89 8.07 -17.18
CA ASP A 150 -3.54 9.32 -16.50
C ASP A 150 -4.79 10.00 -15.94
N ALA A 151 -5.84 10.16 -16.74
CA ALA A 151 -7.10 10.72 -16.27
C ALA A 151 -7.69 9.94 -15.08
N LEU A 152 -7.62 8.61 -15.11
CA LEU A 152 -8.06 7.77 -13.99
C LEU A 152 -7.18 7.91 -12.76
N LEU A 153 -5.87 8.03 -12.94
CA LEU A 153 -4.91 8.21 -11.85
C LEU A 153 -5.13 9.55 -11.16
N PHE A 154 -5.28 10.65 -11.92
CA PHE A 154 -5.62 11.96 -11.37
C PHE A 154 -6.99 11.93 -10.68
N SER A 155 -8.00 11.29 -11.29
CA SER A 155 -9.32 11.10 -10.66
C SER A 155 -9.21 10.35 -9.32
N MET A 156 -8.50 9.22 -9.30
CA MET A 156 -8.24 8.47 -8.06
C MET A 156 -7.53 9.34 -7.03
N MET A 157 -6.52 10.11 -7.42
CA MET A 157 -5.79 10.98 -6.51
C MET A 157 -6.71 12.02 -5.85
N GLY A 158 -7.62 12.62 -6.61
CA GLY A 158 -8.63 13.54 -6.07
C GLY A 158 -9.63 12.84 -5.14
N LEU A 159 -10.08 11.64 -5.52
CA LEU A 159 -10.97 10.83 -4.67
C LEU A 159 -10.30 10.39 -3.35
N VAL A 160 -9.00 10.06 -3.39
CA VAL A 160 -8.21 9.74 -2.19
C VAL A 160 -8.11 10.97 -1.30
N GLY A 161 -7.82 12.14 -1.87
CA GLY A 161 -7.83 13.42 -1.14
C GLY A 161 -9.16 13.69 -0.45
N MET A 162 -10.29 13.44 -1.13
CA MET A 162 -11.62 13.52 -0.51
C MET A 162 -11.76 12.54 0.66
N GLN A 163 -11.45 11.26 0.44
CA GLN A 163 -11.60 10.20 1.44
C GLN A 163 -10.79 10.50 2.71
N MET A 164 -9.59 11.06 2.57
CA MET A 164 -8.74 11.43 3.70
C MET A 164 -9.41 12.48 4.61
N MET A 165 -10.15 13.44 4.05
CA MET A 165 -10.90 14.43 4.83
C MET A 165 -12.20 13.88 5.40
N GLN A 166 -12.86 12.96 4.68
CA GLN A 166 -14.10 12.33 5.10
C GLN A 166 -13.89 11.31 6.24
N ASN A 167 -12.69 10.73 6.39
CA ASN A 167 -12.36 9.81 7.48
C ASN A 167 -12.14 10.50 8.85
N GLU A 168 -12.38 11.81 8.95
CA GLU A 168 -12.37 12.62 10.17
C GLU A 168 -11.19 12.36 11.14
N VAL A 169 -9.99 12.13 10.59
CA VAL A 169 -8.82 11.82 11.41
C VAL A 169 -8.53 12.96 12.38
N ASN A 170 -8.44 12.65 13.69
CA ASN A 170 -8.18 13.65 14.73
C ASN A 170 -6.69 14.05 14.77
N TRP A 171 -6.30 14.96 13.86
CA TRP A 171 -4.94 15.49 13.71
C TRP A 171 -4.31 16.04 15.00
N LYS A 172 -5.12 16.59 15.92
CA LYS A 172 -4.63 17.11 17.20
C LYS A 172 -4.14 16.00 18.14
N SER A 173 -4.75 14.82 18.07
CA SER A 173 -4.32 13.64 18.82
C SER A 173 -3.03 13.04 18.26
N ILE A 174 -2.90 13.05 16.91
CA ILE A 174 -1.70 12.58 16.19
C ILE A 174 -0.46 13.37 16.64
N LEU A 175 -0.54 14.70 16.59
CA LEU A 175 0.59 15.58 16.93
C LEU A 175 1.02 15.50 18.40
N ARG A 176 0.16 14.99 19.29
CA ARG A 176 0.48 14.83 20.71
C ARG A 176 1.15 13.50 21.05
N SER A 177 1.07 12.50 20.17
CA SER A 177 1.67 11.18 20.40
C SER A 177 2.88 10.96 19.50
N PHE A 178 4.07 11.05 20.09
CA PHE A 178 5.32 10.74 19.40
C PHE A 178 5.32 9.32 18.82
N ASP A 179 4.67 8.36 19.49
CA ASP A 179 4.57 6.98 19.02
C ASP A 179 3.82 6.86 17.69
N ILE A 180 2.72 7.62 17.54
CA ILE A 180 1.89 7.58 16.33
C ILE A 180 2.67 8.16 15.14
N LEU A 181 3.46 9.21 15.37
CA LEU A 181 4.32 9.81 14.34
C LEU A 181 5.52 8.92 13.98
N MET A 182 6.04 8.14 14.92
CA MET A 182 7.16 7.24 14.66
C MET A 182 6.75 6.02 13.83
N LEU A 183 5.52 5.54 13.93
CA LEU A 183 5.06 4.36 13.18
C LEU A 183 5.30 4.49 11.66
N PRO A 184 4.83 5.54 10.95
CA PRO A 184 5.13 5.71 9.52
C PRO A 184 6.62 5.80 9.22
N VAL A 185 7.38 6.50 10.06
CA VAL A 185 8.83 6.65 9.89
C VAL A 185 9.52 5.30 9.97
N LEU A 186 9.18 4.47 10.97
CA LEU A 186 9.73 3.13 11.15
C LEU A 186 9.37 2.21 9.99
N THR A 187 8.14 2.28 9.48
CA THR A 187 7.71 1.47 8.33
C THR A 187 8.43 1.85 7.05
N ILE A 188 8.52 3.15 6.76
CA ILE A 188 9.18 3.67 5.56
C ILE A 188 10.68 3.37 5.61
N SER A 189 11.36 3.83 6.67
CA SER A 189 12.80 3.59 6.83
C SER A 189 13.12 2.11 6.95
N GLY A 190 12.29 1.31 7.62
CA GLY A 190 12.47 -0.13 7.76
C GLY A 190 12.34 -0.84 6.43
N SER A 191 11.32 -0.53 5.64
CA SER A 191 11.16 -1.07 4.29
C SER A 191 12.37 -0.74 3.41
N TYR A 192 12.88 0.49 3.50
CA TYR A 192 14.07 0.92 2.75
C TYR A 192 15.36 0.25 3.22
N LEU A 193 15.59 0.14 4.53
CA LEU A 193 16.75 -0.59 5.05
C LEU A 193 16.71 -2.06 4.63
N GLY A 194 15.53 -2.68 4.68
CA GLY A 194 15.32 -4.04 4.20
C GLY A 194 15.70 -4.20 2.74
N ILE A 195 15.32 -3.24 1.88
CA ILE A 195 15.58 -3.32 0.45
C ILE A 195 17.05 -3.08 0.06
N MET A 196 17.84 -2.45 0.93
CA MET A 196 19.28 -2.36 0.70
C MET A 196 19.92 -3.74 0.54
N ILE A 197 19.40 -4.76 1.24
CA ILE A 197 19.89 -6.14 1.12
C ILE A 197 19.57 -6.69 -0.28
N TYR A 198 18.31 -6.57 -0.72
CA TYR A 198 17.89 -7.03 -2.05
C TYR A 198 18.64 -6.33 -3.18
N ALA A 199 18.86 -5.02 -3.06
CA ALA A 199 19.53 -4.23 -4.08
C ALA A 199 21.01 -4.63 -4.29
N LEU A 200 21.65 -5.38 -3.36
CA LEU A 200 23.02 -5.86 -3.53
C LEU A 200 23.15 -6.98 -4.57
N PHE A 201 22.07 -7.72 -4.84
CA PHE A 201 22.07 -8.88 -5.74
C PHE A 201 20.96 -8.81 -6.80
N SER A 202 20.31 -7.67 -6.91
CA SER A 202 19.32 -7.37 -7.93
C SER A 202 19.97 -6.67 -9.13
N ASP A 203 19.40 -6.87 -10.32
CA ASP A 203 19.79 -6.11 -11.52
C ASP A 203 19.23 -4.68 -11.50
N PHE A 204 18.35 -4.35 -10.55
CA PHE A 204 17.79 -3.01 -10.38
C PHE A 204 18.69 -2.13 -9.51
N SER A 205 18.81 -0.86 -9.88
CA SER A 205 19.48 0.14 -9.03
C SER A 205 18.75 0.29 -7.68
N VAL A 206 19.47 0.74 -6.66
CA VAL A 206 18.89 1.02 -5.33
C VAL A 206 17.67 1.95 -5.45
N ARG A 207 17.74 2.98 -6.29
CA ARG A 207 16.62 3.92 -6.51
C ARG A 207 15.39 3.21 -7.08
N GLN A 208 15.56 2.35 -8.08
CA GLN A 208 14.47 1.56 -8.64
C GLN A 208 13.84 0.61 -7.62
N CYS A 209 14.66 -0.06 -6.79
CA CYS A 209 14.18 -0.88 -5.67
C CYS A 209 13.38 -0.06 -4.64
N LEU A 210 13.84 1.14 -4.31
CA LEU A 210 13.14 2.08 -3.43
C LEU A 210 11.81 2.54 -4.04
N ALA A 211 11.77 2.84 -5.34
CA ALA A 211 10.54 3.19 -6.05
C ALA A 211 9.50 2.06 -5.97
N MET A 212 9.89 0.83 -6.31
CA MET A 212 9.00 -0.34 -6.32
C MET A 212 8.43 -0.69 -4.93
N VAL A 213 9.19 -0.44 -3.85
CA VAL A 213 8.72 -0.73 -2.48
C VAL A 213 7.94 0.42 -1.84
N SER A 214 7.99 1.62 -2.44
CA SER A 214 7.34 2.84 -1.91
C SER A 214 5.81 2.84 -2.03
N GLY A 215 5.21 1.74 -2.50
CA GLY A 215 3.78 1.50 -2.34
C GLY A 215 3.39 1.13 -0.91
N PHE A 216 4.30 0.58 -0.11
CA PHE A 216 4.08 0.12 1.27
C PHE A 216 2.81 -0.70 1.50
N GLY A 217 2.37 -1.49 0.52
CA GLY A 217 1.10 -2.23 0.55
C GLY A 217 0.01 -1.66 -0.38
N TRP A 218 0.15 -0.42 -0.84
CA TRP A 218 -0.76 0.18 -1.81
C TRP A 218 -0.36 -0.18 -3.24
N TYR A 219 -0.63 -1.44 -3.60
CA TYR A 219 -0.20 -2.03 -4.87
C TYR A 219 -0.85 -1.37 -6.09
N SER A 220 -2.08 -0.92 -5.98
CA SER A 220 -2.82 -0.34 -7.10
C SER A 220 -2.31 1.04 -7.51
N MET A 221 -1.98 1.89 -6.54
CA MET A 221 -1.37 3.19 -6.84
C MET A 221 0.07 3.00 -7.33
N SER A 222 0.84 2.14 -6.66
CA SER A 222 2.27 2.00 -6.94
C SER A 222 2.57 1.40 -8.31
N GLY A 223 1.88 0.32 -8.70
CA GLY A 223 2.09 -0.31 -9.99
C GLY A 223 1.74 0.59 -11.17
N VAL A 224 0.63 1.33 -11.06
CA VAL A 224 0.16 2.23 -12.12
C VAL A 224 1.05 3.46 -12.24
N LEU A 225 1.43 4.10 -11.13
CA LEU A 225 2.35 5.26 -11.16
C LEU A 225 3.67 4.94 -11.86
N ILE A 226 4.29 3.82 -11.52
CA ILE A 226 5.58 3.41 -12.09
C ILE A 226 5.41 3.02 -13.56
N THR A 227 4.30 2.36 -13.92
CA THR A 227 3.97 2.03 -15.31
C THR A 227 3.80 3.29 -16.15
N ASN A 228 3.01 4.26 -15.69
CA ASN A 228 2.78 5.52 -16.40
C ASN A 228 4.03 6.41 -16.48
N ALA A 229 4.96 6.28 -15.53
CA ALA A 229 6.27 6.92 -15.60
C ALA A 229 7.21 6.31 -16.67
N GLY A 230 6.75 5.32 -17.45
CA GLY A 230 7.50 4.69 -18.54
C GLY A 230 8.22 3.41 -18.12
N PHE A 231 7.93 2.85 -16.94
CA PHE A 231 8.60 1.66 -16.43
C PHE A 231 7.62 0.49 -16.16
N PRO A 232 6.99 -0.07 -17.20
CA PRO A 232 5.91 -1.06 -17.05
C PRO A 232 6.35 -2.37 -16.38
N VAL A 233 7.60 -2.80 -16.59
CA VAL A 233 8.19 -3.97 -15.90
C VAL A 233 8.31 -3.71 -14.39
N MET A 234 8.87 -2.56 -14.00
CA MET A 234 8.98 -2.17 -12.58
C MET A 234 7.61 -1.94 -11.95
N GLY A 235 6.65 -1.41 -12.70
CA GLY A 235 5.26 -1.25 -12.25
C GLY A 235 4.61 -2.59 -11.94
N THR A 236 4.81 -3.60 -12.78
CA THR A 236 4.31 -4.96 -12.54
C THR A 236 4.95 -5.58 -11.29
N ILE A 237 6.27 -5.46 -11.15
CA ILE A 237 7.01 -5.96 -9.98
C ILE A 237 6.53 -5.24 -8.70
N SER A 238 6.38 -3.92 -8.75
CA SER A 238 5.88 -3.10 -7.64
C SER A 238 4.46 -3.50 -7.23
N PHE A 239 3.55 -3.66 -8.18
CA PHE A 239 2.20 -4.13 -7.91
C PHE A 239 2.22 -5.48 -7.17
N LEU A 240 2.94 -6.46 -7.72
CA LEU A 240 3.04 -7.78 -7.12
C LEU A 240 3.69 -7.72 -5.73
N ALA A 241 4.75 -6.95 -5.55
CA ALA A 241 5.45 -6.86 -4.26
C ALA A 241 4.56 -6.27 -3.17
N ASN A 242 3.84 -5.20 -3.49
CA ASN A 242 2.93 -4.55 -2.53
C ASN A 242 1.68 -5.40 -2.25
N LEU A 243 1.20 -6.15 -3.25
CA LEU A 243 0.11 -7.11 -3.06
C LEU A 243 0.56 -8.27 -2.16
N MET A 244 1.75 -8.82 -2.42
CA MET A 244 2.35 -9.86 -1.59
C MET A 244 2.59 -9.37 -0.16
N ARG A 245 2.98 -8.10 0.04
CA ARG A 245 3.11 -7.50 1.38
C ARG A 245 1.78 -7.54 2.13
N GLU A 246 0.69 -7.15 1.49
CA GLU A 246 -0.65 -7.25 2.07
C GLU A 246 -1.00 -8.71 2.38
N MET A 247 -0.67 -9.64 1.48
CA MET A 247 -1.01 -11.06 1.65
C MET A 247 -0.26 -11.64 2.84
N LEU A 248 1.04 -11.36 2.93
CA LEU A 248 1.86 -11.71 4.08
C LEU A 248 1.31 -11.09 5.36
N GLY A 249 0.77 -9.86 5.31
CA GLY A 249 0.12 -9.22 6.44
C GLY A 249 -1.04 -10.04 7.03
N PHE A 250 -1.87 -10.68 6.19
CA PHE A 250 -2.96 -11.55 6.67
C PHE A 250 -2.45 -12.74 7.51
N PHE A 251 -1.24 -13.23 7.23
CA PHE A 251 -0.60 -14.31 8.00
C PHE A 251 0.22 -13.77 9.18
N LEU A 252 0.99 -12.70 8.95
CA LEU A 252 1.93 -12.14 9.92
C LEU A 252 1.22 -11.44 11.07
N VAL A 253 0.14 -10.67 10.83
CA VAL A 253 -0.54 -9.94 11.92
C VAL A 253 -1.07 -10.89 13.01
N PRO A 254 -1.81 -11.97 12.70
CA PRO A 254 -2.22 -12.94 13.72
C PRO A 254 -1.02 -13.64 14.38
N LEU A 255 -0.01 -14.01 13.59
CA LEU A 255 1.18 -14.70 14.09
C LEU A 255 1.98 -13.83 15.09
N LEU A 256 2.12 -12.55 14.79
CA LEU A 256 2.72 -11.56 15.69
C LEU A 256 1.84 -11.33 16.92
N GLY A 257 0.51 -11.47 16.81
CA GLY A 257 -0.40 -11.43 17.95
C GLY A 257 -0.14 -12.58 18.93
N LEU A 258 0.20 -13.76 18.41
CA LEU A 258 0.55 -14.94 19.22
C LEU A 258 1.94 -14.81 19.87
N TRP A 259 2.95 -14.42 19.09
CA TRP A 259 4.34 -14.36 19.58
C TRP A 259 4.66 -13.10 20.37
N PHE A 260 4.02 -11.98 20.02
CA PHE A 260 4.27 -10.66 20.59
C PHE A 260 2.97 -9.94 20.94
N PRO A 261 2.12 -10.49 21.83
CA PRO A 261 0.77 -9.96 22.12
C PRO A 261 0.77 -8.52 22.65
N ARG A 262 1.88 -8.05 23.21
CA ARG A 262 2.06 -6.68 23.74
C ARG A 262 2.67 -5.69 22.73
N ARG A 263 2.89 -6.11 21.48
CA ARG A 263 3.62 -5.36 20.45
C ARG A 263 2.76 -5.05 19.24
N ALA A 264 1.65 -4.35 19.47
CA ALA A 264 0.74 -3.95 18.40
C ALA A 264 1.43 -3.04 17.36
N LEU A 265 2.41 -2.23 17.79
CA LEU A 265 3.16 -1.31 16.92
C LEU A 265 3.94 -2.07 15.84
N LEU A 266 4.52 -3.22 16.20
CA LEU A 266 5.21 -4.12 15.27
C LEU A 266 4.28 -4.61 14.15
N ALA A 267 3.08 -5.10 14.51
CA ALA A 267 2.10 -5.56 13.53
C ALA A 267 1.63 -4.43 12.61
N ILE A 268 1.45 -3.22 13.15
CA ILE A 268 1.11 -2.03 12.36
C ILE A 268 2.24 -1.71 11.35
N CYS A 269 3.51 -1.77 11.76
CA CYS A 269 4.64 -1.47 10.88
C CYS A 269 4.74 -2.44 9.70
N VAL A 270 4.59 -3.75 9.97
CA VAL A 270 4.61 -4.78 8.93
C VAL A 270 3.45 -4.60 7.95
N SER A 271 2.28 -4.21 8.44
CA SER A 271 1.05 -4.04 7.66
C SER A 271 1.10 -2.90 6.62
N GLY A 272 1.97 -1.91 6.79
CA GLY A 272 2.06 -0.79 5.84
C GLY A 272 0.75 -0.01 5.70
N THR A 273 0.41 0.43 4.49
CA THR A 273 -0.85 1.15 4.20
C THR A 273 -2.08 0.33 4.57
N SER A 274 -2.04 -1.00 4.35
CA SER A 274 -3.17 -1.90 4.58
C SER A 274 -3.58 -2.03 6.06
N SER A 275 -2.81 -1.41 6.98
CA SER A 275 -3.16 -1.31 8.40
C SER A 275 -4.44 -0.52 8.69
N MET A 276 -4.85 0.40 7.80
CA MET A 276 -6.06 1.22 8.01
C MET A 276 -7.34 0.57 7.51
N ASP A 277 -7.25 -0.44 6.64
CA ASP A 277 -8.39 -1.05 5.95
C ASP A 277 -8.36 -2.58 6.01
N PHE A 278 -7.62 -3.27 5.13
CA PHE A 278 -7.68 -4.71 4.93
C PHE A 278 -7.18 -5.51 6.13
N LEU A 279 -6.13 -5.02 6.81
CA LEU A 279 -5.55 -5.65 7.99
C LEU A 279 -6.09 -5.08 9.30
N LEU A 280 -6.91 -4.02 9.25
CA LEU A 280 -7.49 -3.41 10.45
C LEU A 280 -8.36 -4.39 11.28
N PRO A 281 -9.23 -5.23 10.67
CA PRO A 281 -9.98 -6.24 11.42
C PRO A 281 -9.06 -7.22 12.17
N LEU A 282 -7.95 -7.63 11.56
CA LEU A 282 -6.98 -8.52 12.19
C LEU A 282 -6.24 -7.83 13.33
N ILE A 283 -5.84 -6.56 13.16
CA ILE A 283 -5.22 -5.77 14.22
C ILE A 283 -6.20 -5.65 15.41
N LYS A 284 -7.47 -5.35 15.14
CA LYS A 284 -8.52 -5.22 16.17
C LYS A 284 -8.80 -6.54 16.91
N GLN A 285 -8.69 -7.68 16.23
CA GLN A 285 -8.92 -9.00 16.83
C GLN A 285 -7.74 -9.50 17.67
N ASN A 286 -6.50 -9.18 17.26
CA ASN A 286 -5.29 -9.72 17.89
C ASN A 286 -4.65 -8.78 18.92
N TYR A 287 -5.02 -7.50 18.93
CA TYR A 287 -4.43 -6.49 19.82
C TYR A 287 -5.49 -5.62 20.51
N CYS A 288 -5.06 -4.88 21.53
CA CYS A 288 -5.92 -3.97 22.28
C CYS A 288 -6.59 -2.93 21.38
N ILE A 289 -7.79 -2.49 21.75
CA ILE A 289 -8.58 -1.52 20.96
C ILE A 289 -7.86 -0.18 20.74
N GLU A 290 -6.93 0.18 21.62
CA GLU A 290 -6.05 1.35 21.46
C GLU A 290 -5.10 1.29 20.26
N ALA A 291 -4.88 0.10 19.68
CA ALA A 291 -4.10 -0.07 18.46
C ALA A 291 -4.86 0.40 17.21
N VAL A 292 -6.19 0.38 17.23
CA VAL A 292 -7.05 0.69 16.07
C VAL A 292 -6.84 2.13 15.58
N PRO A 293 -6.92 3.18 16.43
CA PRO A 293 -6.64 4.55 15.97
C PRO A 293 -5.22 4.71 15.41
N LYS A 294 -4.23 4.04 16.03
CA LYS A 294 -2.82 4.10 15.60
C LYS A 294 -2.64 3.48 14.22
N ALA A 295 -3.30 2.36 13.95
CA ALA A 295 -3.26 1.68 12.66
C ALA A 295 -3.90 2.52 11.54
N ILE A 296 -5.06 3.13 11.79
CA ILE A 296 -5.74 4.01 10.84
C ILE A 296 -4.85 5.21 10.49
N ILE A 297 -4.33 5.90 11.52
CA ILE A 297 -3.46 7.08 11.32
C ILE A 297 -2.19 6.69 10.56
N HIS A 298 -1.56 5.57 10.95
CA HIS A 298 -0.37 5.07 10.27
C HIS A 298 -0.62 4.81 8.78
N GLY A 299 -1.68 4.07 8.45
CA GLY A 299 -2.04 3.80 7.05
C GLY A 299 -2.34 5.07 6.26
N CYS A 300 -3.07 6.03 6.85
CA CYS A 300 -3.34 7.31 6.21
C CYS A 300 -2.07 8.13 5.94
N ILE A 301 -1.14 8.20 6.89
CA ILE A 301 0.11 8.96 6.71
C ILE A 301 0.98 8.30 5.64
N ILE A 302 1.13 6.98 5.67
CA ILE A 302 1.90 6.29 4.62
C ILE A 302 1.25 6.46 3.26
N ALA A 303 -0.08 6.31 3.15
CA ALA A 303 -0.80 6.50 1.90
C ALA A 303 -0.59 7.90 1.32
N PHE A 304 -0.55 8.93 2.16
CA PHE A 304 -0.18 10.30 1.74
C PHE A 304 1.24 10.37 1.15
N PHE A 305 2.20 9.64 1.72
CA PHE A 305 3.59 9.64 1.24
C PHE A 305 3.83 8.77 0.00
N VAL A 306 3.02 7.75 -0.28
CA VAL A 306 3.17 6.87 -1.47
C VAL A 306 3.33 7.66 -2.78
N PRO A 307 2.42 8.58 -3.18
CA PRO A 307 2.56 9.33 -4.43
C PRO A 307 3.73 10.32 -4.44
N ILE A 308 4.35 10.57 -3.30
CA ILE A 308 5.51 11.46 -3.15
C ILE A 308 6.80 10.67 -3.30
N LEU A 309 6.88 9.55 -2.59
CA LEU A 309 8.08 8.75 -2.50
C LEU A 309 8.36 8.00 -3.81
N ILE A 310 7.32 7.49 -4.47
CA ILE A 310 7.51 6.77 -5.75
C ILE A 310 8.22 7.67 -6.79
N PRO A 311 7.73 8.86 -7.15
CA PRO A 311 8.37 9.67 -8.19
C PRO A 311 9.70 10.30 -7.74
N ILE A 312 9.96 10.46 -6.43
CA ILE A 312 11.27 10.91 -5.93
C ILE A 312 12.38 9.89 -6.26
N TRP A 313 12.03 8.61 -6.33
CA TRP A 313 12.98 7.53 -6.61
C TRP A 313 13.06 7.14 -8.09
N LEU A 314 12.18 7.67 -8.94
CA LEU A 314 12.17 7.47 -10.40
C LEU A 314 12.98 8.57 -11.10
#